data_AF-A0A1F5N8B9-F1
#
_entry.id   AF-A0A1F5N8B9-F1
#
_cell.length_a   1.000
_cell.length_b   1.000
_cell.length_c   1.000
_cell.angle_alpha   90.00
_cell.angle_beta   90.00
_cell.angle_gamma   90.00
#
_symmetry.space_group_name_H-M   'P 1'
#
loop_
_entity.id
_entity.type
_entity.pdbx_description
1 polymer ?
#
loop_
_entity_poly.entity_id
_entity_poly.type
_entity_poly.pdbx_seq_one_letter_code
_entity_poly.pdbx_strand_id
1 'polypeptide(L)' 'MHLKHDNYMMVTTVLFLVIGVAHLYRAFNNIPVTFGDTNISVGVSWVVGVLALYLAYSGHKTKH' A
#
# COMPACT_ATOMS: atom_id res chain seq x y z
N MET A 1 22.05 -5.77 10.32
CA MET A 1 21.45 -6.92 9.60
C MET A 1 21.33 -6.54 8.14
N HIS A 2 22.24 -7.02 7.28
CA HIS A 2 22.22 -6.74 5.84
C HIS A 2 21.18 -7.69 5.22
N LEU A 3 19.97 -7.21 4.96
CA LEU A 3 18.98 -8.00 4.25
C LEU A 3 19.53 -8.28 2.86
N LYS A 4 19.61 -9.56 2.46
CA LYS A 4 19.89 -9.91 1.06
C LYS A 4 18.87 -9.18 0.19
N HIS A 5 19.33 -8.59 -0.92
CA HIS A 5 18.52 -7.73 -1.79
C HIS A 5 17.15 -8.36 -2.12
N ASP A 6 17.11 -9.67 -2.36
CA ASP A 6 15.90 -10.43 -2.65
C ASP A 6 14.90 -10.46 -1.49
N ASN A 7 15.39 -10.60 -0.25
CA ASN A 7 14.55 -10.59 0.95
C ASN A 7 13.98 -9.20 1.20
N TYR A 8 14.78 -8.16 0.96
CA TYR A 8 14.31 -6.79 1.06
C TYR A 8 13.19 -6.51 0.05
N MET A 9 13.37 -6.87 -1.22
CA MET A 9 12.37 -6.69 -2.27
C MET A 9 11.09 -7.48 -1.99
N MET A 10 11.22 -8.72 -1.49
CA MET A 10 10.05 -9.52 -1.11
C MET A 10 9.25 -8.88 0.03
N VAL A 11 9.93 -8.41 1.07
CA VAL A 11 9.28 -7.75 2.21
C VAL A 11 8.57 -6.47 1.77
N THR A 12 9.23 -5.62 0.96
CA THR A 12 8.62 -4.37 0.50
C THR A 12 7.42 -4.63 -0.43
N THR A 13 7.49 -5.60 -1.34
CA THR A 13 6.35 -6.01 -2.16
C THR A 13 5.16 -6.43 -1.32
N VAL A 14 5.35 -7.25 -0.29
CA VAL A 14 4.26 -7.70 0.60
C VAL A 14 3.67 -6.52 1.38
N LEU A 15 4.51 -5.62 1.91
CA LEU A 15 4.03 -4.44 2.63
C LEU A 15 3.17 -3.54 1.74
N PHE A 16 3.64 -3.23 0.54
CA PHE A 16 2.87 -2.41 -0.41
C PHE A 16 1.58 -3.09 -0.86
N LEU A 17 1.57 -4.42 -1.01
CA LEU A 17 0.35 -5.16 -1.32
C LEU A 17 -0.69 -5.02 -0.20
N VAL A 18 -0.28 -5.24 1.05
CA VAL A 18 -1.17 -5.11 2.22
C VAL A 18 -1.71 -3.68 2.37
N ILE A 19 -0.83 -2.68 2.22
CA ILE A 19 -1.23 -1.26 2.26
C ILE A 19 -2.24 -0.97 1.15
N GLY A 20 -1.95 -1.40 -0.08
CA GLY A 20 -2.83 -1.19 -1.23
C GLY A 20 -4.23 -1.77 -1.00
N VAL A 21 -4.30 -3.02 -0.54
CA VAL A 21 -5.57 -3.70 -0.22
C VAL A 21 -6.32 -2.98 0.90
N ALA A 22 -5.65 -2.57 1.98
CA ALA A 22 -6.28 -1.86 3.09
C ALA A 22 -6.88 -0.50 2.65
N HIS A 23 -6.16 0.24 1.81
CA HIS A 23 -6.64 1.52 1.27
C HIS A 23 -7.82 1.34 0.32
N LEU A 24 -7.81 0.31 -0.53
CA LEU A 24 -8.97 -0.01 -1.37
C LEU A 24 -10.17 -0.44 -0.52
N TYR A 25 -9.97 -1.29 0.49
CA TYR A 25 -11.03 -1.70 1.40
C TYR A 25 -11.69 -0.49 2.07
N ARG A 26 -10.88 0.45 2.58
CA ARG A 26 -11.39 1.73 3.10
C ARG A 26 -12.17 2.52 2.05
N ALA A 27 -11.64 2.61 0.83
CA ALA A 27 -12.24 3.40 -0.24
C ALA A 27 -13.60 2.85 -0.70
N PHE A 28 -13.72 1.54 -0.87
CA PHE A 28 -14.97 0.89 -1.26
C PHE A 28 -16.05 0.98 -0.18
N ASN A 29 -15.66 0.95 1.10
CA ASN A 29 -16.60 0.99 2.22
C ASN A 29 -16.82 2.41 2.78
N ASN A 30 -16.21 3.45 2.19
CA ASN A 30 -16.25 4.84 2.67
C ASN A 30 -15.92 4.97 4.17
N ILE A 31 -14.95 4.18 4.67
CA ILE A 31 -14.62 4.16 6.09
C ILE A 31 -14.00 5.51 6.48
N PRO A 32 -14.61 6.25 7.44
CA PRO A 32 -14.08 7.52 7.91
C PRO A 32 -12.78 7.28 8.68
N VAL A 33 -11.77 8.08 8.39
CA VAL A 33 -10.49 8.04 9.10
C VAL A 33 -10.14 9.46 9.51
N THR A 34 -10.01 9.65 10.82
CA THR A 34 -9.54 10.90 11.41
C THR A 34 -8.12 10.72 11.94
N PHE A 35 -7.30 11.75 11.79
CA PHE A 35 -5.96 11.81 12.34
C PHE A 35 -5.83 13.12 13.12
N GLY A 36 -5.88 13.03 14.45
CA GLY A 36 -6.15 14.19 15.31
C GLY A 36 -7.50 14.82 14.92
N ASP A 37 -7.49 16.12 14.67
CA ASP A 37 -8.68 16.88 14.27
C ASP A 37 -8.92 16.91 12.75
N THR A 38 -8.06 16.24 11.96
CA THR A 38 -8.18 16.24 10.50
C THR A 38 -8.90 15.00 10.01
N ASN A 39 -9.97 15.19 9.22
CA ASN A 39 -10.62 14.10 8.50
C ASN A 39 -9.88 13.82 7.19
N ILE A 40 -9.39 12.59 7.02
CA ILE A 40 -8.67 12.18 5.82
C ILE A 40 -9.71 11.81 4.75
N SER A 41 -9.73 12.57 3.66
CA SER A 41 -10.62 12.31 2.53
C SER A 41 -10.44 10.89 1.97
N VAL A 42 -11.56 10.26 1.60
CA VAL A 42 -11.58 8.94 0.95
C VAL A 42 -10.83 8.97 -0.38
N GLY A 43 -10.79 10.12 -1.08
CA GLY A 43 -10.00 10.29 -2.30
C GLY A 43 -8.51 10.00 -2.10
N VAL A 44 -7.96 10.31 -0.92
CA VAL A 44 -6.56 9.99 -0.59
C VAL A 44 -6.33 8.48 -0.58
N SER A 45 -7.30 7.69 -0.10
CA SER A 45 -7.19 6.22 -0.12
C SER A 45 -7.22 5.63 -1.51
N TRP A 46 -7.97 6.23 -2.46
CA TRP A 46 -7.90 5.78 -3.86
C TRP A 46 -6.49 5.96 -4.44
N VAL A 47 -5.92 7.15 -4.25
CA VAL A 47 -4.57 7.47 -4.76
C VAL A 47 -3.51 6.56 -4.12
N VAL A 48 -3.50 6.47 -2.80
CA VAL A 48 -2.53 5.64 -2.07
C VAL A 48 -2.72 4.16 -2.40
N GLY A 49 -3.97 3.68 -2.50
CA GLY A 49 -4.28 2.30 -2.85
C GLY A 49 -3.72 1.91 -4.22
N VAL A 50 -3.96 2.72 -5.24
CA VAL A 50 -3.47 2.48 -6.61
C VAL A 50 -1.94 2.52 -6.66
N LEU A 51 -1.31 3.52 -6.04
CA LEU A 51 0.16 3.64 -6.03
C LEU A 51 0.82 2.46 -5.29
N ALA A 52 0.29 2.06 -4.14
CA ALA A 52 0.82 0.94 -3.38
C ALA A 52 0.69 -0.38 -4.15
N LEU A 53 -0.46 -0.63 -4.81
CA LEU A 53 -0.62 -1.81 -5.66
C LEU A 53 0.32 -1.80 -6.87
N TYR A 54 0.55 -0.64 -7.48
CA TYR A 54 1.51 -0.50 -8.57
C TYR A 54 2.95 -0.82 -8.11
N LEU A 55 3.35 -0.35 -6.93
CA LEU A 55 4.66 -0.65 -6.34
C LEU A 55 4.79 -2.14 -6.00
N ALA A 56 3.75 -2.75 -5.44
CA ALA A 56 3.71 -4.18 -5.17
C ALA A 56 3.87 -5.00 -6.47
N TYR A 57 3.12 -4.65 -7.52
CA TYR A 57 3.22 -5.27 -8.84
C TYR A 57 4.62 -5.13 -9.44
N SER A 58 5.20 -3.92 -9.35
CA SER A 58 6.55 -3.64 -9.87
C SER A 58 7.60 -4.48 -9.15
N GLY A 59 7.56 -4.56 -7.81
CA GLY A 59 8.50 -5.39 -7.06
C GLY A 59 8.33 -6.89 -7.32
N HIS A 60 7.10 -7.37 -7.54
CA HIS A 60 6.84 -8.75 -7.97
C HIS A 60 7.43 -9.02 -9.36
N LYS A 61 7.26 -8.10 -10.31
CA LYS A 61 7.80 -8.20 -11.66
C LYS A 61 9.33 -8.15 -11.68
N THR A 62 9.99 -7.40 -10.79
CA THR A 62 11.46 -7.38 -10.75
C THR A 62 12.07 -8.70 -10.26
N LYS A 63 11.31 -9.52 -9.51
CA LYS A 63 11.74 -10.83 -9.03
C LYS A 63 11.63 -11.95 -10.09
N HIS A 64 10.80 -11.76 -11.11
CA HIS A 64 10.46 -12.77 -12.13
C HIS A 64 10.87 -12.30 -13.53
#